data_AF-M1XLF4-F1
#
_entry.id   AF-M1XLF4-F1
#
_cell.length_a   1.000
_cell.length_b   1.000
_cell.length_c   1.000
_cell.angle_alpha   90.00
_cell.angle_beta   90.00
_cell.angle_gamma   90.00
#
_symmetry.space_group_name_H-M   'P 1'
#
loop_
_entity.id
_entity.type
_entity.pdbx_description
1 polymer ?
#
loop_
_entity_poly.entity_id
_entity_poly.type
_entity_poly.pdbx_seq_one_letter_code
_entity_poly.pdbx_strand_id
1 'polypeptide(L)'
;MCVTVATNPMDETDPDERSQELKRLLRVELDDREDIADYEITHTDDPGVHLITEEADGTSHYHVTLERHPEGSTKTRWNYLGSDRDD
;
A
#
# COMPACT_ATOMS: atom_id res chain seq x y z
N MET A 1 -25.33 -4.64 34.05
CA MET A 1 -24.26 -3.61 34.06
C MET A 1 -23.47 -3.82 32.79
N CYS A 2 -23.72 -3.01 31.75
CA CYS A 2 -23.01 -3.11 30.49
C CYS A 2 -21.68 -2.36 30.66
N VAL A 3 -20.57 -3.10 30.71
CA VAL A 3 -19.24 -2.50 30.62
C VAL A 3 -18.98 -2.34 29.13
N THR A 4 -19.20 -1.13 28.63
CA THR A 4 -18.76 -0.72 27.29
C THR A 4 -17.23 -0.63 27.34
N VAL A 5 -16.56 -1.76 27.12
CA VAL A 5 -15.14 -1.75 26.80
C VAL A 5 -15.06 -1.08 25.42
N ALA A 6 -14.52 0.13 25.41
CA ALA A 6 -14.07 0.76 24.18
C ALA A 6 -12.81 -0.01 23.75
N THR A 7 -12.99 -1.16 23.10
CA THR A 7 -11.91 -1.80 22.36
C THR A 7 -11.63 -0.87 21.20
N ASN A 8 -10.52 -0.15 21.26
CA ASN A 8 -10.00 0.63 20.16
C ASN A 8 -9.82 -0.33 18.96
N PRO A 9 -10.72 -0.34 17.95
CA PRO A 9 -10.85 -1.48 17.02
C PRO A 9 -9.71 -1.55 16.00
N MET A 10 -8.71 -0.68 16.12
CA MET A 10 -7.64 -0.56 15.14
C MET A 10 -6.38 -1.32 15.53
N ASP A 11 -6.08 -1.58 16.80
CA ASP A 11 -4.80 -2.23 17.14
C ASP A 11 -4.72 -3.69 16.61
N GLU A 12 -5.88 -4.33 16.49
CA GLU A 12 -6.05 -5.71 16.00
C GLU A 12 -6.46 -5.82 14.53
N THR A 13 -6.39 -4.74 13.72
CA THR A 13 -6.74 -4.84 12.29
C THR A 13 -5.91 -5.94 11.66
N ASP A 14 -6.58 -7.01 11.21
CA ASP A 14 -5.96 -8.18 10.62
C ASP A 14 -4.98 -7.74 9.53
N PRO A 15 -3.82 -8.39 9.41
CA PRO A 15 -2.85 -8.07 8.36
C PRO A 15 -3.49 -8.09 6.96
N ASP A 16 -4.50 -8.95 6.77
CA ASP A 16 -5.28 -9.04 5.54
C ASP A 16 -6.13 -7.79 5.27
N GLU A 17 -6.83 -7.27 6.28
CA GLU A 17 -7.61 -6.04 6.16
C GLU A 17 -6.72 -4.83 5.87
N ARG A 18 -5.54 -4.74 6.50
CA ARG A 18 -4.57 -3.68 6.20
C ARG A 18 -4.07 -3.77 4.75
N SER A 19 -3.73 -4.96 4.29
CA SER A 19 -3.27 -5.15 2.90
C SER A 19 -4.38 -4.85 1.89
N GLN A 20 -5.64 -5.15 2.19
CA GLN A 20 -6.78 -4.79 1.34
C GLN A 20 -7.01 -3.28 1.29
N GLU A 21 -6.92 -2.58 2.43
CA GLU A 21 -7.00 -1.12 2.49
C GLU A 21 -5.85 -0.47 1.70
N LEU A 22 -4.62 -0.98 1.86
CA LEU A 22 -3.46 -0.51 1.10
C LEU A 22 -3.68 -0.64 -0.40
N LYS A 23 -4.15 -1.80 -0.86
CA LYS A 23 -4.48 -2.03 -2.28
C LYS A 23 -5.53 -1.05 -2.80
N ARG A 24 -6.55 -0.74 -1.99
CA ARG A 24 -7.60 0.22 -2.37
C ARG A 24 -7.03 1.63 -2.50
N LEU A 25 -6.22 2.07 -1.53
CA LEU A 25 -5.58 3.39 -1.55
C LEU A 25 -4.64 3.54 -2.74
N LEU A 26 -3.79 2.53 -2.97
CA LEU A 26 -2.88 2.48 -4.11
C LEU A 26 -3.62 2.55 -5.44
N ARG A 27 -4.71 1.78 -5.60
CA ARG A 27 -5.50 1.81 -6.82
C ARG A 27 -6.05 3.21 -7.11
N VAL A 28 -6.54 3.93 -6.11
CA VAL A 28 -7.04 5.32 -6.30
C VAL A 28 -5.90 6.27 -6.66
N GLU A 29 -4.75 6.15 -6.00
CA GLU A 29 -3.58 7.00 -6.25
C GLU A 29 -2.96 6.73 -7.63
N LEU A 30 -2.96 5.48 -8.09
CA LEU A 30 -2.45 5.07 -9.40
C LEU A 30 -3.43 5.42 -10.53
N ASP A 31 -4.74 5.33 -10.29
CA ASP A 31 -5.78 5.71 -11.25
C ASP A 31 -5.75 7.23 -11.53
N ASP A 32 -5.38 8.04 -10.54
CA ASP A 32 -5.17 9.48 -10.69
C ASP A 32 -3.85 9.82 -11.44
N ARG A 33 -2.88 8.89 -11.50
CA ARG A 33 -1.59 9.08 -12.18
C ARG A 33 -1.69 8.73 -13.66
N GLU A 34 -1.87 9.75 -14.51
CA GLU A 34 -1.81 9.62 -15.98
C GLU A 34 -0.44 9.17 -16.51
N ASP A 35 0.61 9.23 -15.69
CA ASP A 35 1.99 8.86 -16.04
C ASP A 35 2.21 7.33 -16.10
N ILE A 36 1.30 6.55 -15.50
CA ILE A 36 1.38 5.09 -15.41
C ILE A 36 0.43 4.48 -16.43
N ALA A 37 0.98 3.70 -17.35
CA ALA A 37 0.20 3.01 -18.38
C ALA A 37 -0.49 1.75 -17.83
N ASP A 38 0.23 1.00 -16.99
CA ASP A 38 -0.30 -0.20 -16.33
C ASP A 38 0.34 -0.37 -14.94
N TYR A 39 -0.34 -1.08 -14.04
CA TYR A 39 0.18 -1.36 -12.70
C TYR A 39 -0.26 -2.72 -12.19
N GLU A 40 0.66 -3.41 -11.52
CA GLU A 40 0.41 -4.67 -10.84
C GLU A 40 0.68 -4.54 -9.33
N ILE A 41 -0.30 -4.95 -8.52
CA ILE A 41 -0.17 -4.92 -7.05
C ILE A 41 -0.21 -6.36 -6.51
N THR A 42 0.94 -6.86 -6.05
CA THR A 42 1.12 -8.19 -5.47
C THR A 42 1.17 -8.10 -3.93
N HIS A 43 0.41 -8.94 -3.24
CA HIS A 43 0.53 -9.07 -1.78
C HIS A 43 1.83 -9.80 -1.44
N THR A 44 2.58 -9.31 -0.45
CA THR A 44 3.81 -9.97 0.04
C THR A 44 3.63 -10.46 1.48
N ASP A 45 4.38 -11.48 1.88
CA ASP A 45 4.34 -12.01 3.26
C ASP A 45 4.91 -11.01 4.31
N ASP A 46 5.66 -9.99 3.85
CA ASP A 46 6.09 -8.84 4.66
C ASP A 46 4.93 -7.84 4.78
N PRO A 47 4.78 -7.06 5.89
CA PRO A 47 3.69 -6.10 6.05
C PRO A 47 3.71 -5.01 4.96
N GLY A 48 3.05 -5.29 3.82
CA GLY A 48 3.09 -4.46 2.64
C GLY A 48 2.60 -5.16 1.36
N VAL A 49 2.77 -4.45 0.25
CA VAL A 49 2.51 -4.94 -1.11
C VAL A 49 3.64 -4.53 -2.03
N HIS A 50 3.97 -5.41 -2.97
CA HIS A 50 4.85 -5.08 -4.08
C HIS A 50 3.98 -4.46 -5.17
N LEU A 51 4.33 -3.25 -5.57
CA LEU A 51 3.72 -2.53 -6.66
C LEU A 51 4.73 -2.44 -7.80
N ILE A 52 4.30 -2.86 -8.97
CA ILE A 52 5.02 -2.72 -10.23
C ILE A 52 4.23 -1.73 -11.08
N THR A 53 4.87 -0.71 -11.61
CA THR A 53 4.24 0.29 -12.48
C THR A 53 4.95 0.30 -13.82
N GLU A 54 4.19 0.13 -14.90
CA GLU A 54 4.66 0.31 -16.27
C GLU A 54 4.49 1.79 -16.65
N GLU A 55 5.62 2.47 -16.81
CA GLU A 55 5.71 3.88 -17.18
C GLU A 55 6.32 3.98 -18.58
N ALA A 56 6.23 5.15 -19.22
CA ALA A 56 6.78 5.34 -20.57
C ALA A 56 8.30 5.12 -20.65
N ASP A 57 9.03 5.29 -19.54
CA ASP A 57 10.49 5.12 -19.44
C ASP A 57 10.92 3.69 -19.08
N GLY A 58 9.97 2.79 -18.76
CA GLY A 58 10.22 1.40 -18.36
C GLY A 58 9.35 0.94 -17.19
N THR A 59 9.70 -0.22 -16.62
CA THR A 59 8.96 -0.81 -15.50
C THR A 59 9.66 -0.48 -14.17
N SER A 60 8.93 0.16 -13.26
CA SER A 60 9.42 0.56 -11.94
C SER A 60 8.82 -0.32 -10.84
N HIS A 61 9.65 -0.70 -9.87
CA HIS A 61 9.29 -1.59 -8.78
C HIS A 61 9.33 -0.85 -7.44
N TYR A 62 8.25 -0.99 -6.67
CA TYR A 62 8.07 -0.33 -5.37
C TYR A 62 7.57 -1.33 -4.33
N HIS A 63 8.14 -1.30 -3.14
CA HIS A 63 7.54 -1.91 -1.97
C HIS A 63 6.76 -0.84 -1.21
N VAL A 64 5.45 -1.01 -1.11
CA VAL A 64 4.58 -0.06 -0.41
C VAL A 64 4.04 -0.70 0.87
N THR A 65 4.12 0.04 1.97
CA THR A 65 3.66 -0.42 3.29
C THR A 65 2.70 0.62 3.89
N LEU A 66 1.79 0.18 4.78
CA LEU A 66 0.97 1.11 5.56
C LEU A 66 1.64 1.38 6.90
N GLU A 67 2.03 2.64 7.13
CA GLU A 67 2.52 3.09 8.42
C GLU A 67 1.43 3.85 9.17
N ARG A 68 1.25 3.50 10.45
CA ARG A 68 0.42 4.29 11.36
C ARG A 68 1.25 5.44 11.92
N HIS A 69 0.80 6.64 11.64
CA HIS A 69 1.28 7.81 12.36
C HIS A 69 0.69 7.82 13.78
N PRO A 70 1.45 8.30 14.77
CA PRO A 70 0.98 8.45 16.16
C PRO A 70 -0.24 9.38 16.30
N GLU A 71 -0.55 10.10 15.22
CA GLU A 71 -1.68 11.02 15.03
C GLU A 71 -3.01 10.30 14.77
N GLY A 72 -2.96 8.97 14.54
CA GLY A 72 -4.13 8.17 14.14
C GLY A 72 -4.38 8.12 12.63
N SER A 73 -3.56 8.82 11.83
CA SER A 73 -3.62 8.73 10.36
C SER A 73 -2.78 7.56 9.84
N THR A 74 -3.32 6.83 8.87
CA THR A 74 -2.57 5.81 8.14
C THR A 74 -2.00 6.43 6.87
N LYS A 75 -0.70 6.29 6.64
CA LYS A 75 -0.03 6.83 5.45
C LYS A 75 0.64 5.70 4.67
N THR A 76 0.56 5.76 3.35
CA THR A 76 1.29 4.86 2.45
C THR A 76 2.77 5.26 2.43
N ARG A 77 3.64 4.33 2.77
CA ARG A 77 5.08 4.49 2.64
C ARG A 77 5.56 3.74 1.41
N TRP A 78 6.09 4.49 0.46
CA TRP A 78 6.64 3.98 -0.78
C TRP A 78 8.15 3.79 -0.66
N ASN A 79 8.63 2.59 -0.97
CA ASN A 79 10.04 2.26 -1.02
C ASN A 79 10.40 1.81 -2.43
N TYR A 80 11.24 2.57 -3.13
CA TYR A 80 11.68 2.23 -4.49
C TYR A 80 12.70 1.10 -4.44
N LEU A 81 12.42 0.01 -5.15
CA LEU A 81 13.26 -1.19 -5.21
C LEU A 81 14.19 -1.21 -6.42
N GLY A 82 13.89 -0.40 -7.44
CA GLY A 82 14.62 -0.34 -8.70
C GLY A 82 13.67 -0.27 -9.89
N SER A 83 14.21 -0.04 -11.07
CA SER A 83 13.48 -0.16 -12.33
C SER A 83 14.22 -1.17 -13.19
N ASP A 84 13.46 -2.06 -13.84
CA ASP A 84 14.01 -2.90 -14.88
C ASP A 84 14.13 -2.02 -16.13
N ARG A 85 15.36 -1.54 -16.38
CA ARG A 85 15.69 -0.87 -17.63
C ARG A 85 16.53 -1.88 -18.40
N ASP A 86 15.93 -2.48 -19.43
CA ASP A 86 16.64 -3.30 -20.41
C ASP A 86 17.64 -2.35 -21.11
N ASP A 87 18.92 -2.45 -20.73
CA ASP A 87 20.05 -1.70 -21.31
C ASP A 87 20.49 -2.30 -22.65
#